data_AF-A0A7J7ZPY0-F1
#
_entry.id   AF-A0A7J7ZPY0-F1
#
_cell.length_a   1.000
_cell.length_b   1.000
_cell.length_c   1.000
_cell.angle_alpha   90.00
_cell.angle_beta   90.00
_cell.angle_gamma   90.00
#
_symmetry.space_group_name_H-M   'P 1'
#
loop_
_entity.id
_entity.type
_entity.pdbx_description
1 polymer ?
#
loop_
_entity_poly.entity_id
_entity_poly.type
_entity_poly.pdbx_seq_one_letter_code
_entity_poly.pdbx_strand_id
1 'polypeptide(L)'
;MGEKRKRQQKLQNVPRISFIQVPPSASDTSLLKALTRGQQRYFYSIMRIYDSRPQWEALQTRYVHSLQRQQLLGYLTQQEALACAAVLRNSTKKASAKKPPQRTMPRRTSAMTRT
;
A
#
# COMPACT_ATOMS: atom_id res chain seq x y z
N MET A 1 39.33 11.57 -39.75
CA MET A 1 39.32 11.29 -38.30
C MET A 1 38.01 11.82 -37.72
N GLY A 2 36.94 11.00 -37.73
CA GLY A 2 35.60 11.42 -37.31
C GLY A 2 35.30 10.95 -35.89
N GLU A 3 35.45 11.83 -34.90
CA GLU A 3 35.10 11.52 -33.52
C GLU A 3 33.57 11.41 -33.36
N LYS A 4 33.09 10.19 -33.10
CA LYS A 4 31.69 9.94 -32.71
C LYS A 4 31.44 10.47 -31.28
N ARG A 5 31.13 11.75 -31.16
CA ARG A 5 30.54 12.32 -29.93
C ARG A 5 29.14 11.72 -29.71
N LYS A 6 29.07 10.57 -29.02
CA LYS A 6 27.81 10.08 -28.45
C LYS A 6 27.33 11.11 -27.42
N ARG A 7 26.44 12.01 -27.84
CA ARG A 7 25.67 12.86 -26.93
C ARG A 7 24.92 11.93 -25.97
N GLN A 8 25.38 11.84 -24.72
CA GLN A 8 24.52 11.36 -23.64
C GLN A 8 23.39 12.37 -23.52
N GLN A 9 22.25 12.06 -24.17
CA GLN A 9 21.01 12.76 -23.92
C GLN A 9 20.68 12.53 -22.44
N LYS A 10 20.86 13.57 -21.63
CA LYS A 10 20.46 13.61 -20.23
C LYS A 10 18.94 13.37 -20.21
N LEU A 11 18.52 12.16 -19.88
CA LEU A 11 17.11 11.80 -19.73
C LEU A 11 16.57 12.48 -18.45
N GLN A 12 16.37 13.80 -18.49
CA GLN A 12 15.92 14.58 -17.33
C GLN A 12 14.47 14.29 -16.93
N ASN A 13 13.70 13.61 -17.80
CA ASN A 13 12.27 13.36 -17.65
C ASN A 13 11.91 11.87 -17.62
N VAL A 14 12.80 10.98 -17.15
CA VAL A 14 12.36 9.61 -16.85
C VAL A 14 11.62 9.64 -15.51
N PRO A 15 10.39 9.13 -15.42
CA PRO A 15 9.75 8.93 -14.13
C PRO A 15 10.69 8.09 -13.25
N ARG A 16 11.25 8.73 -12.22
CA ARG A 16 12.19 8.10 -11.31
C ARG A 16 11.38 7.18 -10.42
N ILE A 17 11.29 5.90 -10.81
CA ILE A 17 10.64 4.89 -9.99
C ILE A 17 11.37 4.87 -8.65
N SER A 18 10.69 5.33 -7.60
CA SER A 18 11.27 5.35 -6.26
C SER A 18 11.65 3.92 -5.89
N PHE A 19 12.90 3.75 -5.50
CA PHE A 19 13.41 2.46 -5.09
C PHE A 19 12.58 1.93 -3.92
N ILE A 20 11.99 0.74 -4.10
CA ILE A 20 11.15 0.13 -3.08
C ILE A 20 12.06 -0.35 -1.95
N GLN A 21 11.99 0.34 -0.82
CA GLN A 21 12.65 -0.06 0.41
C GLN A 21 11.71 -0.98 1.19
N VAL A 22 12.20 -2.17 1.53
CA VAL A 22 11.50 -3.11 2.42
C VAL A 22 11.85 -2.69 3.85
N PRO A 23 10.87 -2.32 4.69
CA PRO A 23 11.12 -2.00 6.09
C PRO A 23 11.67 -3.21 6.85
N PRO A 24 12.54 -3.02 7.86
CA PRO A 24 13.05 -4.12 8.69
C PRO A 24 11.93 -4.94 9.35
N SER A 25 10.85 -4.27 9.78
CA SER A 25 9.68 -4.94 10.33
C SER A 25 8.97 -5.89 9.36
N ALA A 26 9.11 -5.67 8.05
CA ALA A 26 8.57 -6.53 7.01
C ALA A 26 9.56 -7.62 6.60
N SER A 27 10.87 -7.33 6.59
CA SER A 27 11.90 -8.32 6.20
C SER A 27 11.92 -9.55 7.11
N ASP A 28 11.60 -9.36 8.39
CA ASP A 28 11.70 -10.42 9.39
C ASP A 28 10.44 -11.31 9.47
N THR A 29 9.44 -11.01 8.62
CA THR A 29 8.22 -11.84 8.53
C THR A 29 8.56 -13.24 8.01
N SER A 30 7.78 -14.24 8.43
CA SER A 30 7.95 -15.63 7.98
C SER A 30 7.93 -15.78 6.45
N LEU A 31 7.28 -14.86 5.74
CA LEU A 31 7.18 -14.82 4.29
C LEU A 31 8.46 -14.29 3.62
N LEU A 32 9.19 -13.34 4.24
CA LEU A 32 10.31 -12.64 3.61
C LEU A 32 11.69 -12.99 4.18
N LYS A 33 11.77 -13.58 5.39
CA LYS A 33 13.02 -13.78 6.13
C LYS A 33 14.09 -14.62 5.42
N ALA A 34 13.71 -15.55 4.55
CA ALA A 34 14.62 -16.46 3.86
C ALA A 34 14.87 -16.08 2.39
N LEU A 35 14.38 -14.91 1.97
CA LEU A 35 14.49 -14.45 0.58
C LEU A 35 15.71 -13.56 0.39
N THR A 36 16.28 -13.61 -0.81
CA THR A 36 17.30 -12.64 -1.22
C THR A 36 16.71 -11.23 -1.23
N ARG A 37 17.56 -10.20 -1.10
CA ARG A 37 17.12 -8.79 -1.07
C ARG A 37 16.31 -8.40 -2.31
N GLY A 38 16.62 -8.98 -3.48
CA GLY A 38 15.84 -8.77 -4.71
C GLY A 38 14.44 -9.38 -4.64
N GLN A 39 14.35 -10.64 -4.20
CA GLN A 39 13.08 -11.34 -4.00
C GLN A 39 12.21 -10.64 -2.94
N GLN A 40 12.81 -10.20 -1.82
CA GLN A 40 12.09 -9.43 -0.79
C GLN A 40 11.44 -8.18 -1.38
N ARG A 41 12.18 -7.41 -2.18
CA ARG A 41 11.62 -6.20 -2.83
C ARG A 41 10.49 -6.52 -3.79
N TYR A 42 10.63 -7.59 -4.57
CA TYR A 42 9.61 -8.03 -5.51
C TYR A 42 8.34 -8.49 -4.81
N PHE A 43 8.44 -9.33 -3.77
CA PHE A 43 7.28 -9.77 -3.02
C PHE A 43 6.65 -8.62 -2.22
N TYR A 44 7.45 -7.79 -1.59
CA TYR A 44 6.96 -6.63 -0.84
C TYR A 44 6.24 -5.62 -1.74
N SER A 45 6.71 -5.39 -2.97
CA SER A 45 6.03 -4.48 -3.90
C SER A 45 4.63 -4.97 -4.26
N ILE A 46 4.46 -6.28 -4.48
CA ILE A 46 3.15 -6.91 -4.72
C ILE A 46 2.28 -6.78 -3.47
N MET A 47 2.80 -7.14 -2.29
CA MET A 47 2.05 -7.01 -1.03
C MET A 47 1.54 -5.58 -0.83
N ARG A 48 2.35 -4.58 -1.14
CA ARG A 48 2.00 -3.16 -1.01
C ARG A 48 0.90 -2.72 -1.99
N ILE A 49 0.78 -3.32 -3.18
CA ILE A 49 -0.33 -3.03 -4.11
C ILE A 49 -1.68 -3.48 -3.52
N TYR A 50 -1.67 -4.61 -2.82
CA TYR A 50 -2.86 -5.14 -2.15
C TYR A 50 -3.09 -4.57 -0.74
N ASP A 51 -2.17 -3.75 -0.24
CA ASP A 51 -2.36 -3.06 1.02
C ASP A 51 -3.29 -1.85 0.81
N SER A 52 -4.55 -2.03 1.18
CA SER A 52 -5.55 -0.97 1.11
C SER A 52 -5.40 0.07 2.23
N ARG A 53 -4.59 -0.18 3.28
CA ARG A 53 -4.51 0.72 4.44
C ARG A 53 -4.10 2.14 4.09
N PRO A 54 -3.01 2.38 3.32
CA PRO A 54 -2.60 3.74 2.98
C PRO A 54 -3.64 4.48 2.13
N GLN A 55 -4.35 3.75 1.27
CA GLN A 55 -5.41 4.31 0.43
C GLN A 55 -6.63 4.72 1.27
N TRP A 56 -7.01 3.90 2.25
CA TRP A 56 -8.06 4.22 3.20
C TRP A 56 -7.71 5.43 4.08
N GLU A 57 -6.48 5.52 4.59
CA GLU A 57 -6.02 6.67 5.37
C GLU A 57 -6.05 7.97 4.56
N ALA A 58 -5.61 7.91 3.30
CA ALA A 58 -5.68 9.05 2.39
C ALA A 58 -7.13 9.47 2.11
N LEU A 59 -8.04 8.52 1.89
CA LEU A 59 -9.45 8.79 1.69
C LEU A 59 -10.10 9.42 2.92
N GLN A 60 -9.81 8.88 4.11
CA GLN A 60 -10.27 9.43 5.39
C GLN A 60 -9.81 10.89 5.55
N THR A 61 -8.54 11.18 5.28
CA THR A 61 -7.99 12.53 5.41
C THR A 61 -8.69 13.52 4.49
N ARG A 62 -8.90 13.12 3.22
CA ARG A 62 -9.64 13.93 2.25
C ARG A 62 -11.08 14.19 2.68
N TYR A 63 -11.74 13.17 3.22
CA TYR A 63 -13.12 13.27 3.67
C TYR A 63 -13.28 14.21 4.87
N VAL A 64 -12.40 14.09 5.88
CA VAL A 64 -12.39 15.02 7.03
C VAL A 64 -12.19 16.46 6.59
N HIS A 65 -11.25 16.69 5.67
CA HIS A 65 -11.01 18.02 5.13
C HIS A 65 -12.21 18.55 4.33
N SER A 66 -12.90 17.68 3.58
CA SER A 66 -14.15 18.05 2.89
C SER A 66 -15.25 18.43 3.86
N LEU A 67 -15.44 17.66 4.94
CA LEU A 67 -16.43 17.97 5.98
C LEU A 67 -16.17 19.33 6.63
N GLN A 68 -14.92 19.61 7.00
CA GLN A 68 -14.55 20.91 7.57
C GLN A 68 -14.88 22.06 6.63
N ARG A 69 -14.59 21.89 5.33
CA ARG A 69 -14.92 22.88 4.31
C ARG A 69 -16.44 23.06 4.17
N GLN A 70 -17.21 21.98 4.13
CA GLN A 70 -18.67 22.04 4.01
C GLN A 70 -19.32 22.68 5.24
N GLN A 71 -18.76 22.45 6.44
CA GLN A 71 -19.19 23.12 7.66
C GLN A 71 -18.92 24.63 7.59
N LEU A 72 -17.73 25.03 7.13
CA LEU A 72 -17.39 26.46 6.98
C LEU A 72 -18.30 27.18 5.97
N LEU A 73 -18.70 26.48 4.91
CA LEU A 73 -19.59 27.01 3.88
C LEU A 73 -21.08 26.99 4.29
N GLY A 74 -21.40 26.48 5.49
CA GLY A 74 -22.77 26.42 5.99
C GLY A 74 -23.63 25.33 5.35
N TYR A 75 -23.06 24.45 4.53
CA TYR A 75 -23.79 23.31 3.95
C TYR A 75 -24.06 22.20 4.97
N LEU A 76 -23.27 22.15 6.04
CA LEU A 76 -23.39 21.17 7.11
C LEU A 76 -23.37 21.87 8.45
N THR A 77 -24.22 21.42 9.36
CA THR A 77 -24.15 21.83 10.77
C THR A 77 -22.96 21.14 11.44
N GLN A 78 -22.49 21.72 12.56
CA GLN A 78 -21.42 21.14 13.36
C GLN A 78 -21.77 19.73 13.86
N GLN A 79 -23.02 19.50 14.25
CA GLN A 79 -23.48 18.22 14.77
C GLN A 79 -23.45 17.13 13.67
N GLU A 80 -23.87 17.47 12.46
CA GLU A 80 -23.80 16.55 11.31
C GLU A 80 -22.36 16.24 10.91
N ALA A 81 -21.48 17.25 10.89
CA ALA A 81 -20.06 17.05 10.61
C ALA A 81 -19.40 16.11 11.65
N LEU A 82 -19.73 16.28 12.93
CA LEU A 82 -19.26 15.40 14.01
C LEU A 82 -19.81 13.97 13.89
N ALA A 83 -21.09 13.81 13.56
CA ALA A 83 -21.71 12.51 13.34
C ALA A 83 -21.03 11.76 12.17
N CYS A 84 -20.81 12.44 11.04
CA CYS A 84 -20.09 11.87 9.89
C CYS A 84 -18.64 11.49 10.24
N ALA A 85 -17.92 12.34 10.97
CA ALA A 85 -16.57 12.05 11.43
C ALA A 85 -16.52 10.83 12.39
N ALA A 86 -17.53 10.65 13.25
CA ALA A 86 -17.63 9.51 14.15
C ALA A 86 -17.86 8.20 13.37
N VAL A 87 -18.75 8.20 12.38
CA VAL A 87 -18.98 7.04 11.49
C VAL A 87 -17.70 6.66 10.77
N LEU A 88 -16.97 7.65 10.23
CA LEU A 88 -15.69 7.44 9.55
C LEU A 88 -14.62 6.85 10.49
N ARG A 89 -14.49 7.37 11.72
CA ARG A 89 -13.56 6.79 12.71
C ARG A 89 -13.91 5.33 13.03
N ASN A 90 -15.19 5.02 13.16
CA ASN A 90 -15.66 3.67 13.47
C ASN A 90 -15.45 2.70 12.29
N SER A 91 -15.67 3.14 11.05
CA SER A 91 -15.38 2.33 9.87
C SER A 91 -13.89 2.06 9.71
N THR A 92 -13.02 3.05 9.95
CA THR A 92 -11.56 2.85 9.94
C THR A 92 -11.12 1.85 11.01
N LYS A 93 -11.65 1.95 12.23
CA LYS A 93 -11.38 0.97 13.30
C LYS A 93 -11.77 -0.45 12.88
N LYS A 94 -12.96 -0.62 12.30
CA LYS A 94 -13.43 -1.92 11.79
C LYS A 94 -12.57 -2.44 10.63
N ALA A 95 -12.18 -1.57 9.70
CA ALA A 95 -11.33 -1.93 8.56
C ALA A 95 -9.91 -2.34 9.00
N SER A 96 -9.32 -1.60 9.96
CA SER A 96 -7.99 -1.91 10.51
C SER A 96 -7.97 -3.22 11.30
N ALA A 97 -9.04 -3.49 12.06
CA ALA A 97 -9.20 -4.71 12.85
C ALA A 97 -9.45 -5.97 11.99
N LYS A 98 -9.88 -5.81 10.73
CA LYS A 98 -10.12 -6.91 9.82
C LYS A 98 -8.79 -7.52 9.39
N LYS A 99 -8.28 -8.48 10.17
CA LYS A 99 -7.17 -9.34 9.74
C LYS A 99 -7.57 -10.02 8.43
N PRO A 100 -6.64 -10.19 7.47
CA PRO A 100 -6.92 -10.99 6.29
C PRO A 100 -7.36 -12.39 6.76
N PRO A 101 -8.41 -12.98 6.15
CA PRO A 101 -8.80 -14.33 6.49
C PRO A 101 -7.56 -15.22 6.35
N GLN A 102 -7.19 -15.90 7.44
CA GLN A 102 -6.18 -16.94 7.40
C GLN A 102 -6.72 -18.01 6.46
N ARG A 103 -6.32 -17.96 5.19
CA ARG A 103 -6.54 -19.07 4.28
C ARG A 103 -5.62 -20.17 4.75
N THR A 104 -6.16 -21.09 5.54
CA THR A 104 -5.57 -22.40 5.76
C THR A 104 -5.56 -23.09 4.41
N MET A 105 -4.47 -22.94 3.65
CA MET A 105 -4.29 -23.68 2.41
C MET A 105 -4.23 -25.17 2.77
N PRO A 106 -5.14 -26.02 2.26
CA PRO A 106 -5.02 -27.45 2.47
C PRO A 106 -3.71 -27.90 1.83
N ARG A 107 -2.79 -28.42 2.65
CA ARG A 107 -1.54 -29.02 2.19
C ARG A 107 -1.90 -30.22 1.31
N ARG A 108 -1.93 -30.04 -0.01
CA ARG A 108 -1.99 -31.17 -0.95
C ARG A 108 -0.65 -31.90 -0.87
N THR A 109 -0.66 -33.07 -0.26
CA THR A 109 0.42 -34.06 -0.36
C THR A 109 0.40 -34.64 -1.77
N SER A 110 1.23 -34.09 -2.65
CA SER A 110 1.52 -34.71 -3.94
C SER A 110 2.46 -35.90 -3.70
N ALA A 111 1.90 -37.10 -3.55
CA ALA A 111 2.66 -38.34 -3.62
C ALA A 111 3.06 -38.56 -5.09
N MET A 112 4.32 -38.26 -5.41
CA MET A 112 4.88 -38.50 -6.74
C MET A 112 5.48 -39.90 -6.75
N THR A 113 4.70 -40.90 -7.18
CA THR A 113 5.21 -42.25 -7.43
C THR A 113 6.02 -42.22 -8.72
N ARG A 114 7.34 -42.33 -8.61
CA ARG A 114 8.21 -42.65 -9.75
C ARG A 114 8.09 -44.15 -10.00
N THR A 115 7.53 -44.53 -11.13
CA THR A 115 7.76 -45.82 -11.78
C THR A 115 9.03 -45.75 -12.61
#